data_AF-A0A498SZB0-F1
#
_entry.id   AF-A0A498SZB0-F1
#
_cell.length_a   1.000
_cell.length_b   1.000
_cell.length_c   1.000
_cell.angle_alpha   90.00
_cell.angle_beta   90.00
_cell.angle_gamma   90.00
#
_symmetry.space_group_name_H-M   'P 1'
#
loop_
_entity.id
_entity.type
_entity.pdbx_description
1 polymer ?
#
loop_
_entity_poly.entity_id
_entity_poly.type
_entity_poly.pdbx_seq_one_letter_code
_entity_poly.pdbx_strand_id
1 'polypeptide(L)'
;MERTVTKGTNNNQLKNFENNKPNHSIESEIHLVKIFDGELFSYQLSTECTKEMQNKTRLCVQPLMISWQNMRQQRPILKNISFPMYKYTRQELLELCDGYANIFLCAGFESITICLNDELIRFARDHFGYICTPQNIKRFMEYYECIIDVAIANNENCQIFISGIAEPGKDLKKCRGIRQYYSCMKPEIIQKCGNEALKEFETSVIEYGCDLGLNDLLHY
;
A
#
# COMPACT_ATOMS: atom_id res chain seq x y z
N MET A 1 20.27 -6.75 7.12
CA MET A 1 20.66 -5.44 7.68
C MET A 1 19.40 -4.80 8.23
N GLU A 2 19.32 -4.73 9.56
CA GLU A 2 18.10 -4.65 10.38
C GLU A 2 17.80 -3.21 10.82
N ARG A 3 16.53 -2.86 10.99
CA ARG A 3 16.16 -1.62 11.67
C ARG A 3 14.92 -1.79 12.55
N THR A 4 15.06 -1.34 13.79
CA THR A 4 14.11 -1.35 14.90
C THR A 4 13.26 -0.08 14.90
N VAL A 5 11.96 -0.18 15.20
CA VAL A 5 11.07 0.98 15.38
C VAL A 5 10.41 0.91 16.76
N THR A 6 10.53 1.98 17.54
CA THR A 6 10.01 2.10 18.92
C THR A 6 8.61 2.70 18.95
N LYS A 7 7.73 2.20 19.83
CA LYS A 7 6.37 2.72 20.10
C LYS A 7 6.43 3.52 21.42
N GLY A 8 6.01 4.78 21.42
CA GLY A 8 5.91 5.62 22.62
C GLY A 8 4.46 5.95 22.91
N THR A 9 3.98 5.64 24.12
CA THR A 9 2.62 5.94 24.58
C THR A 9 2.62 7.30 25.29
N ASN A 10 1.88 8.28 24.77
CA ASN A 10 1.66 9.58 25.43
C ASN A 10 0.45 9.51 26.36
N ASN A 11 0.61 9.86 27.64
CA ASN A 11 -0.49 10.21 28.54
C ASN A 11 -0.25 11.60 29.15
N ASN A 12 -1.30 12.44 29.08
CA ASN A 12 -1.32 13.85 29.45
C ASN A 12 -1.43 14.11 30.97
N GLN A 13 -0.80 15.21 31.38
CA GLN A 13 -1.17 16.23 32.39
C GLN A 13 -1.63 15.86 33.83
N LEU A 14 -0.79 16.36 34.77
CA LEU A 14 -1.07 17.12 36.02
C LEU A 14 -1.67 16.42 37.26
N LYS A 15 -0.83 16.25 38.31
CA LYS A 15 -1.01 16.84 39.66
C LYS A 15 0.13 16.44 40.62
N ASN A 16 0.65 17.44 41.34
CA ASN A 16 1.57 17.30 42.49
C ASN A 16 0.88 16.60 43.67
N PHE A 17 1.60 15.71 44.38
CA PHE A 17 1.71 15.66 45.84
C PHE A 17 2.81 14.65 46.22
N GLU A 18 3.69 15.05 47.14
CA GLU A 18 4.85 14.30 47.61
C GLU A 18 4.51 13.09 48.51
N ASN A 19 5.41 12.10 48.44
CA ASN A 19 5.90 11.20 49.50
C ASN A 19 5.64 9.68 49.37
N ASN A 20 6.77 8.97 49.51
CA ASN A 20 7.03 7.57 49.88
C ASN A 20 7.23 6.51 48.77
N LYS A 21 8.49 6.03 48.71
CA LYS A 21 9.04 4.81 48.06
C LYS A 21 8.09 3.59 48.17
N PRO A 22 8.13 2.61 47.22
CA PRO A 22 9.34 1.91 46.79
C PRO A 22 9.53 1.80 45.27
N ASN A 23 10.78 1.58 44.85
CA ASN A 23 11.19 1.23 43.50
C ASN A 23 10.44 -0.03 43.03
N HIS A 24 9.45 0.15 42.16
CA HIS A 24 9.02 -0.89 41.24
C HIS A 24 9.33 -0.34 39.85
N SER A 25 10.48 -0.71 39.31
CA SER A 25 10.77 -0.57 37.88
C SER A 25 9.74 -1.42 37.15
N ILE A 26 8.69 -0.76 36.64
CA ILE A 26 7.81 -1.32 35.63
C ILE A 26 8.67 -1.38 34.37
N GLU A 27 9.31 -2.52 34.14
CA GLU A 27 9.86 -2.85 32.83
C GLU A 27 8.69 -2.83 31.85
N SER A 28 8.59 -1.75 31.07
CA SER A 28 7.78 -1.76 29.87
C SER A 28 8.37 -2.81 28.93
N GLU A 29 7.75 -3.98 28.85
CA GLU A 29 8.06 -4.97 27.83
C GLU A 29 7.85 -4.32 26.46
N ILE A 30 8.95 -3.89 25.84
CA ILE A 30 8.98 -3.46 24.45
C ILE A 30 8.75 -4.72 23.63
N HIS A 31 7.49 -5.01 23.32
CA HIS A 31 7.15 -6.07 22.39
C HIS A 31 7.67 -5.68 20.99
N LEU A 32 8.83 -6.21 20.64
CA LEU A 32 9.43 -6.06 19.31
C LEU A 32 8.54 -6.78 18.28
N VAL A 33 7.76 -6.02 17.53
CA VAL A 33 6.98 -6.57 16.41
C VAL A 33 7.91 -6.87 15.24
N LYS A 34 8.15 -8.15 14.98
CA LYS A 34 8.92 -8.61 13.82
C LYS A 34 8.12 -8.37 12.54
N ILE A 35 8.67 -7.66 11.56
CA ILE A 35 8.05 -7.43 10.25
C ILE A 35 8.76 -8.27 9.18
N PHE A 36 8.02 -9.05 8.40
CA PHE A 36 8.58 -9.91 7.35
C PHE A 36 8.84 -9.13 6.06
N ASP A 37 9.97 -9.37 5.39
CA ASP A 37 10.39 -8.61 4.20
C ASP A 37 9.52 -8.86 2.96
N GLY A 38 8.77 -9.98 2.91
CA GLY A 38 7.96 -10.35 1.75
C GLY A 38 8.80 -10.89 0.59
N GLU A 39 8.18 -10.96 -0.60
CA GLU A 39 8.86 -11.40 -1.82
C GLU A 39 9.86 -10.36 -2.34
N LEU A 40 10.95 -10.85 -2.94
CA LEU A 40 11.92 -10.03 -3.66
C LEU A 40 11.58 -10.05 -5.14
N PHE A 41 11.50 -8.86 -5.75
CA PHE A 41 11.16 -8.72 -7.16
C PHE A 41 12.39 -8.45 -8.03
N SER A 42 12.45 -9.14 -9.16
CA SER A 42 13.40 -8.85 -10.24
C SER A 42 12.61 -8.61 -11.52
N TYR A 43 12.89 -7.51 -12.21
CA TYR A 43 12.20 -7.12 -13.42
C TYR A 43 13.19 -6.96 -14.56
N GLN A 44 12.86 -7.54 -15.71
CA GLN A 44 13.62 -7.38 -16.94
C GLN A 44 12.76 -6.66 -17.96
N LEU A 45 13.27 -5.54 -18.49
CA LEU A 45 12.60 -4.82 -19.57
C LEU A 45 12.65 -5.67 -20.85
N SER A 46 11.53 -5.77 -21.56
CA SER A 46 11.48 -6.48 -22.84
C SER A 46 12.50 -5.89 -23.82
N THR A 47 13.20 -6.74 -24.55
CA THR A 47 14.08 -6.33 -25.65
C THR A 47 13.33 -5.65 -26.79
N GLU A 48 12.01 -5.88 -26.88
CA GLU A 48 11.11 -5.25 -27.86
C GLU A 48 10.70 -3.83 -27.45
N CYS A 49 10.88 -3.45 -26.17
CA CYS A 49 10.65 -2.08 -25.73
C CYS A 49 11.77 -1.18 -26.25
N THR A 50 11.57 -0.62 -27.44
CA THR A 50 12.52 0.30 -28.04
C THR A 50 12.66 1.57 -27.19
N LYS A 51 13.79 2.26 -27.32
CA LYS A 51 14.03 3.51 -26.60
C LYS A 51 12.99 4.59 -26.91
N GLU A 52 12.49 4.62 -28.15
CA GLU A 52 11.41 5.52 -28.55
C GLU A 52 10.10 5.19 -27.82
N MET A 53 9.72 3.91 -27.79
CA MET A 53 8.53 3.47 -27.05
C MET A 53 8.68 3.77 -25.56
N GLN A 54 9.81 3.44 -24.95
CA GLN A 54 10.09 3.72 -23.54
C GLN A 54 9.98 5.22 -23.23
N ASN A 55 10.55 6.09 -24.07
CA ASN A 55 10.45 7.53 -23.89
C ASN A 55 9.00 8.01 -24.00
N LYS A 56 8.26 7.53 -25.01
CA LYS A 56 6.85 7.87 -25.21
C LYS A 56 5.99 7.43 -24.02
N THR A 57 6.14 6.18 -23.57
CA THR A 57 5.37 5.65 -22.43
C THR A 57 5.67 6.42 -21.14
N ARG A 58 6.94 6.75 -20.87
CA ARG A 58 7.32 7.58 -19.72
C ARG A 58 6.73 8.99 -19.78
N LEU A 59 6.75 9.64 -20.95
CA LEU A 59 6.10 10.93 -21.15
C LEU A 59 4.59 10.86 -20.84
N CYS A 60 3.93 9.78 -21.25
CA CYS A 60 2.51 9.57 -20.99
C CYS A 60 2.18 9.25 -19.52
N VAL A 61 3.10 8.64 -18.77
CA VAL A 61 2.95 8.36 -17.33
C VAL A 61 3.23 9.58 -16.45
N GLN A 62 4.04 10.52 -16.94
CA GLN A 62 4.51 11.67 -16.17
C GLN A 62 3.37 12.46 -15.48
N PRO A 63 2.22 12.77 -16.12
CA PRO A 63 1.13 13.49 -15.45
C PRO A 63 0.58 12.74 -14.23
N LEU A 64 0.37 11.42 -14.34
CA LEU A 64 -0.07 10.58 -13.22
C LEU A 64 0.95 10.63 -12.07
N MET A 65 2.24 10.54 -12.37
CA MET A 65 3.30 10.60 -11.36
C MET A 65 3.35 11.94 -10.65
N ILE A 66 3.13 13.05 -11.36
CA ILE A 66 3.06 14.38 -10.78
C ILE A 66 1.87 14.47 -9.80
N SER A 67 0.67 14.06 -10.21
CA SER A 67 -0.50 14.04 -9.32
C SER A 67 -0.27 13.18 -8.09
N TRP A 68 0.25 11.97 -8.28
CA TRP A 68 0.59 11.06 -7.19
C TRP A 68 1.63 11.64 -6.22
N GLN A 69 2.69 12.28 -6.73
CA GLN A 69 3.70 12.95 -5.90
C GLN A 69 3.12 14.12 -5.13
N ASN A 70 2.29 14.96 -5.78
CA ASN A 70 1.66 16.11 -5.15
C ASN A 70 0.78 15.68 -3.96
N MET A 71 -0.02 14.61 -4.11
CA MET A 71 -0.82 14.05 -3.01
C MET A 71 0.06 13.62 -1.82
N ARG A 72 1.19 12.94 -2.08
CA ARG A 72 2.14 12.55 -1.02
C ARG A 72 2.83 13.74 -0.38
N GLN A 73 3.10 14.81 -1.13
CA GLN A 73 3.69 16.03 -0.59
C GLN A 73 2.73 16.73 0.37
N GLN A 74 1.45 16.82 -0.01
CA GLN A 74 0.39 17.47 0.76
C GLN A 74 -0.05 16.64 1.99
N ARG A 75 0.05 15.31 1.94
CA ARG A 75 -0.38 14.40 3.01
C ARG A 75 0.81 13.62 3.57
N PRO A 76 1.46 14.08 4.67
CA PRO A 76 2.64 13.44 5.25
C PRO A 76 2.48 11.95 5.56
N ILE A 77 1.27 11.51 5.94
CA ILE A 77 0.96 10.11 6.20
C ILE A 77 1.25 9.21 4.99
N LEU A 78 1.01 9.69 3.77
CA LEU A 78 1.22 8.91 2.56
C LEU A 78 2.71 8.73 2.24
N LYS A 79 3.60 9.61 2.72
CA LYS A 79 5.04 9.54 2.42
C LYS A 79 5.69 8.24 2.92
N ASN A 80 5.21 7.74 4.06
CA ASN A 80 5.77 6.59 4.77
C ASN A 80 4.88 5.35 4.71
N ILE A 81 4.04 5.24 3.66
CA ILE A 81 3.21 4.06 3.43
C ILE A 81 3.62 3.38 2.11
N SER A 82 3.89 2.07 2.19
CA SER A 82 4.24 1.21 1.05
C SER A 82 3.03 0.61 0.34
N PHE A 83 1.85 0.62 0.97
CA PHE A 83 0.57 0.17 0.40
C PHE A 83 -0.51 1.24 0.62
N PRO A 84 -0.56 2.30 -0.21
CA PRO A 84 -1.30 3.52 0.11
C PRO A 84 -2.77 3.51 -0.31
N MET A 85 -3.26 2.46 -0.96
CA MET A 85 -4.50 2.56 -1.73
C MET A 85 -5.77 2.77 -0.85
N TYR A 86 -5.81 2.31 0.43
CA TYR A 86 -6.88 2.55 1.42
C TYR A 86 -6.55 3.78 2.29
N LYS A 87 -5.61 4.63 1.86
CA LYS A 87 -5.24 5.89 2.53
C LYS A 87 -5.59 7.10 1.68
N TYR A 88 -5.80 6.90 0.38
CA TYR A 88 -6.45 7.89 -0.47
C TYR A 88 -7.90 8.09 -0.03
N THR A 89 -8.41 9.29 -0.27
CA THR A 89 -9.85 9.53 -0.31
C THR A 89 -10.42 8.96 -1.60
N ARG A 90 -11.75 8.76 -1.65
CA ARG A 90 -12.44 8.36 -2.88
C ARG A 90 -12.11 9.26 -4.07
N GLN A 91 -12.12 10.58 -3.86
CA GLN A 91 -11.84 11.55 -4.91
C GLN A 91 -10.39 11.46 -5.41
N GLU A 92 -9.42 11.39 -4.50
CA GLU A 92 -8.00 11.24 -4.87
C GLU A 92 -7.76 9.95 -5.66
N LEU A 93 -8.37 8.84 -5.25
CA LEU A 93 -8.21 7.57 -5.96
C LEU A 93 -8.84 7.61 -7.36
N LEU A 94 -10.01 8.24 -7.51
CA LEU A 94 -10.64 8.43 -8.82
C LEU A 94 -9.80 9.32 -9.74
N GLU A 95 -9.23 10.41 -9.21
CA GLU A 95 -8.31 11.27 -9.97
C GLU A 95 -7.06 10.50 -10.46
N LEU A 96 -6.50 9.64 -9.60
CA LEU A 96 -5.39 8.75 -9.98
C LEU A 96 -5.83 7.73 -11.04
N CYS A 97 -7.06 7.22 -10.96
CA CYS A 97 -7.60 6.31 -11.98
C CYS A 97 -7.81 6.98 -13.33
N ASP A 98 -8.27 8.22 -13.36
CA ASP A 98 -8.37 9.00 -14.61
C ASP A 98 -6.98 9.22 -15.21
N GLY A 99 -5.99 9.56 -14.37
CA GLY A 99 -4.59 9.66 -14.78
C GLY A 99 -4.06 8.33 -15.34
N TYR A 100 -4.41 7.20 -14.73
CA TYR A 100 -4.01 5.87 -15.19
C TYR A 100 -4.62 5.53 -16.56
N ALA A 101 -5.91 5.80 -16.77
CA ALA A 101 -6.57 5.58 -18.04
C ALA A 101 -5.95 6.42 -19.17
N ASN A 102 -5.57 7.67 -18.88
CA ASN A 102 -4.95 8.58 -19.84
C ASN A 102 -3.58 8.11 -20.35
N ILE A 103 -2.86 7.26 -19.59
CA ILE A 103 -1.60 6.65 -20.06
C ILE A 103 -1.84 5.86 -21.35
N PHE A 104 -2.91 5.07 -21.40
CA PHE A 104 -3.23 4.22 -22.56
C PHE A 104 -3.71 5.04 -23.75
N LEU A 105 -4.46 6.12 -23.51
CA LEU A 105 -4.89 7.05 -24.56
C LEU A 105 -3.70 7.78 -25.21
N CYS A 106 -2.67 8.10 -24.42
CA CYS A 106 -1.49 8.80 -24.89
C CYS A 106 -0.48 7.87 -25.59
N ALA A 107 -0.11 6.76 -24.95
CA ALA A 107 0.95 5.88 -25.44
C ALA A 107 0.45 4.85 -26.45
N GLY A 108 -0.81 4.42 -26.33
CA GLY A 108 -1.36 3.24 -26.99
C GLY A 108 -1.10 1.96 -26.18
N PHE A 109 -2.07 1.04 -26.21
CA PHE A 109 -2.03 -0.21 -25.42
C PHE A 109 -0.80 -1.07 -25.72
N GLU A 110 -0.46 -1.25 -26.99
CA GLU A 110 0.68 -2.06 -27.41
C GLU A 110 2.01 -1.57 -26.81
N SER A 111 2.26 -0.26 -26.85
CA SER A 111 3.49 0.32 -26.29
C SER A 111 3.59 0.13 -24.78
N ILE A 112 2.46 0.25 -24.06
CA ILE A 112 2.41 0.01 -22.62
C ILE A 112 2.68 -1.46 -22.29
N THR A 113 2.07 -2.39 -23.03
CA THR A 113 2.24 -3.84 -22.81
C THR A 113 3.67 -4.29 -23.11
N ILE A 114 4.28 -3.80 -24.19
CA ILE A 114 5.67 -4.15 -24.52
C ILE A 114 6.65 -3.58 -23.46
N CYS A 115 6.40 -2.36 -22.99
CA CYS A 115 7.24 -1.69 -21.98
C CYS A 115 6.76 -1.90 -20.54
N LEU A 116 6.00 -2.96 -20.25
CA LEU A 116 5.29 -3.15 -18.99
C LEU A 116 6.21 -3.19 -17.75
N ASN A 117 7.44 -3.67 -17.93
CA ASN A 117 8.45 -3.76 -16.87
C ASN A 117 9.31 -2.49 -16.73
N ASP A 118 9.07 -1.45 -17.54
CA ASP A 118 9.66 -0.13 -17.29
C ASP A 118 9.23 0.37 -15.91
N GLU A 119 10.15 1.00 -15.20
CA GLU A 119 9.96 1.40 -13.79
C GLU A 119 8.67 2.20 -13.54
N LEU A 120 8.41 3.22 -14.36
CA LEU A 120 7.24 4.10 -14.17
C LEU A 120 5.93 3.39 -14.54
N ILE A 121 5.98 2.60 -15.61
CA ILE A 121 4.83 1.84 -16.12
C ILE A 121 4.43 0.78 -15.12
N ARG A 122 5.42 0.03 -14.64
CA ARG A 122 5.24 -1.01 -13.65
C ARG A 122 4.72 -0.44 -12.34
N PHE A 123 5.28 0.68 -11.87
CA PHE A 123 4.78 1.36 -10.69
C PHE A 123 3.30 1.73 -10.84
N ALA A 124 2.92 2.36 -11.95
CA ALA A 124 1.54 2.74 -12.23
C ALA A 124 0.61 1.52 -12.30
N ARG A 125 1.04 0.45 -13.00
CA ARG A 125 0.31 -0.81 -13.09
C ARG A 125 0.10 -1.45 -11.72
N ASP A 126 1.14 -1.59 -10.92
CA ASP A 126 1.06 -2.27 -9.63
C ASP A 126 0.13 -1.52 -8.66
N HIS A 127 0.14 -0.18 -8.69
CA HIS A 127 -0.68 0.63 -7.79
C HIS A 127 -2.14 0.81 -8.26
N PHE A 128 -2.37 0.85 -9.57
CA PHE A 128 -3.65 1.32 -10.13
C PHE A 128 -4.27 0.34 -11.13
N GLY A 129 -3.49 -0.60 -11.67
CA GLY A 129 -3.90 -1.47 -12.77
C GLY A 129 -5.14 -2.30 -12.47
N TYR A 130 -5.22 -2.90 -11.30
CA TYR A 130 -6.42 -3.65 -10.91
C TYR A 130 -7.61 -2.72 -10.63
N ILE A 131 -7.41 -1.72 -9.76
CA ILE A 131 -8.48 -0.85 -9.25
C ILE A 131 -9.12 -0.01 -10.35
N CYS A 132 -8.29 0.56 -11.23
CA CYS A 132 -8.70 1.60 -12.17
C CYS A 132 -9.17 1.04 -13.52
N THR A 133 -9.29 -0.27 -13.67
CA THR A 133 -9.88 -0.87 -14.87
C THR A 133 -11.39 -0.67 -14.90
N PRO A 134 -12.00 -0.45 -16.08
CA PRO A 134 -13.45 -0.29 -16.21
C PRO A 134 -14.26 -1.45 -15.60
N GLN A 135 -13.71 -2.66 -15.63
CA GLN A 135 -14.35 -3.86 -15.11
C GLN A 135 -14.37 -3.91 -13.59
N ASN A 136 -13.35 -3.35 -12.92
CA ASN A 136 -13.19 -3.49 -11.48
C ASN A 136 -13.58 -2.23 -10.71
N ILE A 137 -13.40 -1.04 -11.27
CA ILE A 137 -13.53 0.23 -10.54
C ILE A 137 -14.87 0.38 -9.82
N LYS A 138 -15.98 -0.03 -10.48
CA LYS A 138 -17.31 0.02 -9.87
C LYS A 138 -17.39 -0.92 -8.66
N ARG A 139 -17.02 -2.19 -8.82
CA ARG A 139 -17.04 -3.21 -7.77
C ARG A 139 -16.11 -2.83 -6.61
N PHE A 140 -14.90 -2.39 -6.91
CA PHE A 140 -13.94 -1.94 -5.91
C PHE A 140 -14.51 -0.80 -5.07
N MET A 141 -15.12 0.19 -5.72
CA MET A 141 -15.70 1.36 -5.06
C MET A 141 -16.96 1.09 -4.24
N GLU A 142 -17.62 -0.07 -4.42
CA GLU A 142 -18.74 -0.51 -3.58
C GLU A 142 -18.27 -0.87 -2.16
N TYR A 143 -17.08 -1.44 -2.01
CA TYR A 143 -16.52 -1.84 -0.70
C TYR A 143 -15.51 -0.84 -0.13
N TYR A 144 -14.99 0.05 -0.98
CA TYR A 144 -13.87 0.94 -0.66
C TYR A 144 -14.09 1.80 0.59
N GLU A 145 -15.27 2.44 0.72
CA GLU A 145 -15.57 3.34 1.84
C GLU A 145 -15.56 2.60 3.17
N CYS A 146 -16.18 1.42 3.25
CA CYS A 146 -16.18 0.63 4.47
C CYS A 146 -14.76 0.18 4.86
N ILE A 147 -13.96 -0.27 3.89
CA ILE A 147 -12.58 -0.71 4.17
C ILE A 147 -11.71 0.47 4.63
N ILE A 148 -11.89 1.67 4.07
CA ILE A 148 -11.24 2.88 4.57
C ILE A 148 -11.62 3.15 6.01
N ASP A 149 -12.89 3.09 6.38
CA ASP A 149 -13.34 3.34 7.75
C ASP A 149 -12.68 2.38 8.73
N VAL A 150 -12.55 1.11 8.35
CA VAL A 150 -11.78 0.11 9.12
C VAL A 150 -10.30 0.49 9.20
N ALA A 151 -9.69 0.94 8.09
CA ALA A 151 -8.27 1.31 8.02
C ALA A 151 -7.94 2.59 8.81
N ILE A 152 -8.91 3.50 8.95
CA ILE A 152 -8.82 4.70 9.79
C ILE A 152 -8.98 4.30 11.27
N ALA A 153 -9.98 3.49 11.60
CA ALA A 153 -10.20 3.04 12.98
C ALA A 153 -9.02 2.22 13.53
N ASN A 154 -8.37 1.42 12.69
CA ASN A 154 -7.24 0.55 13.07
C ASN A 154 -5.87 1.14 12.71
N ASN A 155 -5.80 2.45 12.47
CA ASN A 155 -4.62 3.10 11.91
C ASN A 155 -3.35 2.82 12.72
N GLU A 156 -3.39 2.93 14.05
CA GLU A 156 -2.20 2.76 14.88
C GLU A 156 -1.75 1.30 15.06
N ASN A 157 -2.67 0.33 14.86
CA ASN A 157 -2.41 -1.08 15.12
C ASN A 157 -1.91 -1.81 13.87
N CYS A 158 -2.52 -1.56 12.72
CA CYS A 158 -2.18 -2.27 11.49
C CYS A 158 -1.20 -1.49 10.60
N GLN A 159 -1.16 -0.15 10.64
CA GLN A 159 -0.32 0.63 9.72
C GLN A 159 1.19 0.37 9.90
N ILE A 160 1.62 -0.05 11.09
CA ILE A 160 3.02 -0.37 11.35
C ILE A 160 3.58 -1.40 10.35
N PHE A 161 2.73 -2.30 9.84
CA PHE A 161 3.11 -3.35 8.91
C PHE A 161 3.31 -2.85 7.47
N ILE A 162 2.63 -1.77 7.08
CA ILE A 162 2.77 -1.13 5.75
C ILE A 162 3.59 0.16 5.81
N SER A 163 4.38 0.32 6.87
CA SER A 163 5.30 1.44 6.98
C SER A 163 6.49 1.23 6.04
N GLY A 164 6.68 2.17 5.11
CA GLY A 164 7.69 2.06 4.07
C GLY A 164 7.54 3.12 2.97
N ILE A 165 8.43 3.08 1.99
CA ILE A 165 8.39 3.99 0.85
C ILE A 165 7.84 3.22 -0.35
N ALA A 166 6.79 3.76 -0.98
CA ALA A 166 6.36 3.35 -2.30
C ALA A 166 6.87 4.42 -3.28
N GLU A 167 7.91 4.10 -4.04
CA GLU A 167 8.48 4.96 -5.07
C GLU A 167 8.81 4.10 -6.29
N PRO A 168 8.71 4.64 -7.51
CA PRO A 168 9.21 3.97 -8.70
C PRO A 168 10.65 3.49 -8.49
N GLY A 169 10.90 2.23 -8.84
CA GLY A 169 12.25 1.62 -8.76
C GLY A 169 12.64 1.10 -7.38
N LYS A 170 11.83 1.35 -6.34
CA LYS A 170 12.08 0.89 -4.96
C LYS A 170 11.20 -0.29 -4.54
N ASP A 171 10.92 -1.17 -5.49
CA ASP A 171 9.91 -2.23 -5.34
C ASP A 171 10.41 -3.48 -4.61
N LEU A 172 11.72 -3.59 -4.37
CA LEU A 172 12.35 -4.76 -3.72
C LEU A 172 11.70 -5.14 -2.39
N LYS A 173 11.09 -4.18 -1.70
CA LYS A 173 10.45 -4.38 -0.39
C LYS A 173 8.99 -3.94 -0.38
N LYS A 174 8.33 -3.83 -1.56
CA LYS A 174 6.94 -3.36 -1.64
C LYS A 174 5.97 -4.24 -0.83
N CYS A 175 6.26 -5.54 -0.72
CA CYS A 175 5.46 -6.51 0.02
C CYS A 175 5.85 -6.69 1.49
N ARG A 176 6.83 -5.92 1.98
CA ARG A 176 7.25 -5.98 3.38
C ARG A 176 6.06 -5.72 4.30
N GLY A 177 5.79 -6.67 5.19
CA GLY A 177 4.73 -6.64 6.20
C GLY A 177 3.30 -6.77 5.66
N ILE A 178 3.08 -6.86 4.35
CA ILE A 178 1.72 -6.88 3.78
C ILE A 178 0.89 -8.08 4.26
N ARG A 179 1.48 -9.27 4.42
CA ARG A 179 0.79 -10.44 5.01
C ARG A 179 0.31 -10.18 6.44
N GLN A 180 1.11 -9.44 7.22
CA GLN A 180 0.77 -9.10 8.60
C GLN A 180 -0.28 -7.99 8.65
N TYR A 181 -0.19 -7.02 7.73
CA TYR A 181 -1.23 -6.01 7.54
C TYR A 181 -2.58 -6.65 7.19
N TYR A 182 -2.59 -7.59 6.23
CA TYR A 182 -3.79 -8.33 5.87
C TYR A 182 -4.36 -9.08 7.08
N SER A 183 -3.51 -9.82 7.79
CA SER A 183 -3.93 -10.58 8.98
C SER A 183 -4.49 -9.68 10.09
N CYS A 184 -3.94 -8.47 10.25
CA CYS A 184 -4.40 -7.47 11.22
C CYS A 184 -5.75 -6.87 10.84
N MET A 185 -5.97 -6.58 9.56
CA MET A 185 -7.19 -5.94 9.04
C MET A 185 -8.36 -6.93 8.89
N LYS A 186 -8.08 -8.19 8.56
CA LYS A 186 -9.07 -9.21 8.19
C LYS A 186 -10.24 -9.36 9.17
N PRO A 187 -10.05 -9.49 10.50
CA PRO A 187 -11.17 -9.68 11.42
C PRO A 187 -12.17 -8.52 11.39
N GLU A 188 -11.64 -7.29 11.38
CA GLU A 188 -12.44 -6.07 11.37
C GLU A 188 -13.17 -5.86 10.04
N ILE A 189 -12.53 -6.20 8.91
CA ILE A 189 -13.18 -6.15 7.59
C ILE A 189 -14.33 -7.16 7.53
N ILE A 190 -14.13 -8.41 7.99
CA ILE A 190 -15.20 -9.41 8.03
C ILE A 190 -16.36 -8.90 8.88
N GLN A 191 -16.06 -8.38 10.07
CA GLN A 191 -17.08 -7.97 11.03
C GLN A 191 -17.91 -6.76 10.56
N LYS A 192 -17.26 -5.77 9.93
CA LYS A 192 -17.89 -4.48 9.59
C LYS A 192 -18.34 -4.38 8.13
N CYS A 193 -17.60 -4.99 7.21
CA CYS A 193 -17.79 -4.84 5.77
C CYS A 193 -18.24 -6.14 5.07
N GLY A 194 -18.16 -7.29 5.73
CA GLY A 194 -18.57 -8.58 5.19
C GLY A 194 -17.48 -9.30 4.40
N ASN A 195 -17.79 -10.52 3.95
CA ASN A 195 -16.84 -11.42 3.30
C ASN A 195 -16.49 -10.96 1.87
N GLU A 196 -17.42 -10.33 1.18
CA GLU A 196 -17.21 -9.80 -0.17
C GLU A 196 -16.20 -8.64 -0.15
N ALA A 197 -16.29 -7.76 0.86
CA ALA A 197 -15.29 -6.71 1.07
C ALA A 197 -13.90 -7.30 1.38
N LEU A 198 -13.83 -8.40 2.14
CA LEU A 198 -12.57 -9.09 2.38
C LEU A 198 -11.99 -9.65 1.07
N LYS A 199 -12.80 -10.24 0.19
CA LYS A 199 -12.33 -10.74 -1.11
C LYS A 199 -11.76 -9.62 -1.97
N GLU A 200 -12.41 -8.44 -1.98
CA GLU A 200 -11.92 -7.28 -2.70
C GLU A 200 -10.60 -6.75 -2.11
N PHE A 201 -10.50 -6.70 -0.78
CA PHE A 201 -9.27 -6.38 -0.06
C PHE A 201 -8.12 -7.34 -0.41
N GLU A 202 -8.39 -8.63 -0.36
CA GLU A 202 -7.45 -9.70 -0.71
C GLU A 202 -6.97 -9.59 -2.15
N THR A 203 -7.90 -9.42 -3.09
CA THR A 203 -7.59 -9.26 -4.51
C THR A 203 -6.72 -8.03 -4.74
N SER A 204 -7.02 -6.90 -4.07
CA SER A 204 -6.20 -5.69 -4.17
C SER A 204 -4.74 -5.89 -3.70
N VAL A 205 -4.51 -6.78 -2.73
CA VAL A 205 -3.16 -7.13 -2.25
C VAL A 205 -2.43 -8.03 -3.25
N ILE A 206 -3.12 -9.04 -3.78
CA ILE A 206 -2.56 -9.98 -4.75
C ILE A 206 -2.18 -9.23 -6.04
N GLU A 207 -3.05 -8.36 -6.53
CA GLU A 207 -2.85 -7.59 -7.76
C GLU A 207 -1.83 -6.46 -7.61
N TYR A 208 -1.59 -5.99 -6.39
CA TYR A 208 -0.41 -5.18 -6.07
C TYR A 208 0.91 -5.96 -6.24
N GLY A 209 0.80 -7.28 -6.40
CA GLY A 209 1.89 -8.21 -6.64
C GLY A 209 2.46 -8.81 -5.37
N CYS A 210 1.66 -8.96 -4.31
CA CYS A 210 2.10 -9.53 -3.04
C CYS A 210 1.35 -10.81 -2.70
N ASP A 211 2.09 -11.87 -2.41
CA ASP A 211 1.52 -13.12 -1.93
C ASP A 211 1.10 -13.03 -0.46
N LEU A 212 -0.04 -13.62 -0.16
CA LEU A 212 -0.58 -13.78 1.19
C LEU A 212 -0.29 -15.18 1.77
N GLY A 213 0.26 -16.10 0.98
CA GLY A 213 0.56 -17.47 1.39
C GLY A 213 -0.69 -18.27 1.74
N LEU A 214 -1.81 -17.97 1.10
CA LEU A 214 -3.12 -18.58 1.40
C LEU A 214 -3.18 -20.07 1.01
N ASN A 215 -2.28 -20.51 0.12
CA ASN A 215 -2.14 -21.91 -0.28
C ASN A 215 -1.40 -22.77 0.76
N ASP A 216 -0.67 -22.18 1.71
CA ASP A 216 0.01 -22.93 2.79
C ASP A 216 -0.96 -23.42 3.88
N LEU A 217 -2.23 -22.98 3.83
CA LEU A 217 -3.28 -23.35 4.79
C LEU A 217 -4.18 -24.50 4.32
N LEU A 218 -3.95 -25.03 3.11
CA LEU A 218 -4.69 -26.18 2.55
C LEU A 218 -3.93 -27.51 2.65
N HIS A 219 -2.79 -27.53 3.34
CA HIS A 219 -1.96 -28.72 3.54
C HIS A 219 -1.83 -29.19 5.00
N TYR A 220 -2.79 -28.82 5.87
CA TYR A 220 -2.94 -29.43 7.19
C TYR A 220 -4.39 -29.84 7.46
#